data_AF-A0A8J4H293-F1
#
_entry.id   AF-A0A8J4H293-F1
#
_cell.length_a   1.000
_cell.length_b   1.000
_cell.length_c   1.000
_cell.angle_alpha   90.00
_cell.angle_beta   90.00
_cell.angle_gamma   90.00
#
_symmetry.space_group_name_H-M   'P 1'
#
loop_
_entity.id
_entity.type
_entity.pdbx_description
1 polymer ?
#
loop_
_entity_poly.entity_id
_entity_poly.type
_entity_poly.pdbx_seq_one_letter_code
_entity_poly.pdbx_strand_id
1 'polypeptide(L)'
;MNKSMVVSILQDLSAYRQQLPTNVCELADRLEQTVQAYSEQQFEMATDHAVAEPASEQAAQPHAPDTLVNELYTELNEYAQSIRQHAEHEELQSIVSRLRGQVSTYDRDFP
;
A
#
# COMPACT_ATOMS: atom_id res chain seq x y z
N MET A 1 7.06 -2.59 -8.11
CA MET A 1 5.95 -3.18 -7.31
C MET A 1 4.95 -3.88 -8.23
N ASN A 2 4.25 -4.95 -7.82
CA ASN A 2 3.32 -5.67 -8.72
C ASN A 2 1.86 -5.19 -8.59
N LYS A 3 1.29 -4.66 -9.66
CA LYS A 3 -0.09 -4.12 -9.69
C LYS A 3 -1.14 -5.17 -9.29
N SER A 4 -1.07 -6.36 -9.88
CA SER A 4 -2.02 -7.44 -9.64
C SER A 4 -2.04 -7.90 -8.18
N MET A 5 -0.88 -7.89 -7.51
CA MET A 5 -0.77 -8.16 -6.07
C MET A 5 -1.43 -7.08 -5.23
N VAL A 6 -1.25 -5.79 -5.58
CA VAL A 6 -1.89 -4.66 -4.89
C VAL A 6 -3.42 -4.71 -5.05
N VAL A 7 -3.92 -5.01 -6.25
CA VAL A 7 -5.36 -5.22 -6.49
C VAL A 7 -5.92 -6.32 -5.61
N SER A 8 -5.26 -7.48 -5.53
CA SER A 8 -5.71 -8.58 -4.68
C SER A 8 -5.72 -8.19 -3.20
N ILE A 9 -4.72 -7.45 -2.72
CA ILE A 9 -4.69 -6.95 -1.35
C ILE A 9 -5.88 -6.03 -1.06
N LEU A 10 -6.20 -5.11 -1.97
CA LEU A 10 -7.35 -4.20 -1.83
C LEU A 10 -8.68 -4.95 -1.81
N GLN A 11 -8.81 -5.98 -2.66
CA GLN A 11 -10.00 -6.84 -2.67
C GLN A 11 -10.18 -7.57 -1.34
N ASP A 12 -9.11 -8.15 -0.80
CA ASP A 12 -9.16 -8.83 0.50
C ASP A 12 -9.47 -7.83 1.63
N LEU A 13 -8.90 -6.63 1.58
CA LEU A 13 -9.15 -5.57 2.55
C LEU A 13 -10.61 -5.08 2.52
N SER A 14 -11.26 -5.10 1.36
CA SER A 14 -12.67 -4.68 1.22
C SER A 14 -13.65 -5.53 2.04
N ALA A 15 -13.32 -6.80 2.29
CA ALA A 15 -14.12 -7.67 3.16
C ALA A 15 -14.15 -7.18 4.62
N TYR A 16 -13.13 -6.41 5.03
CA TYR A 16 -12.95 -5.89 6.38
C TYR A 16 -13.40 -4.43 6.54
N ARG A 17 -13.92 -3.80 5.49
CA ARG A 17 -14.21 -2.35 5.45
C ARG A 17 -15.10 -1.84 6.59
N GLN A 18 -15.99 -2.67 7.13
CA GLN A 18 -16.86 -2.29 8.26
C GLN A 18 -16.14 -2.23 9.61
N GLN A 19 -15.01 -2.92 9.74
CA GLN A 19 -14.20 -3.00 10.97
C GLN A 19 -13.02 -2.04 10.92
N LEU A 20 -12.58 -1.66 9.72
CA LEU A 20 -11.45 -0.77 9.50
C LEU A 20 -11.78 0.70 9.85
N PRO A 21 -10.79 1.45 10.32
CA PRO A 21 -10.97 2.88 10.58
C PRO A 21 -11.15 3.66 9.26
N THR A 22 -11.86 4.78 9.33
CA THR A 22 -12.24 5.58 8.15
C THR A 22 -11.05 5.99 7.30
N ASN A 23 -9.93 6.36 7.93
CA ASN A 23 -8.70 6.75 7.23
C ASN A 23 -8.12 5.61 6.36
N VAL A 24 -8.10 4.37 6.87
CA VAL A 24 -7.65 3.19 6.11
C VAL A 24 -8.58 2.93 4.93
N CYS A 25 -9.90 3.07 5.13
CA CYS A 25 -10.88 2.94 4.05
C CYS A 25 -10.67 4.01 2.96
N GLU A 26 -10.45 5.26 3.33
CA GLU A 26 -10.19 6.36 2.39
C GLU A 26 -8.89 6.15 1.61
N LEU A 27 -7.83 5.67 2.28
CA LEU A 27 -6.55 5.34 1.63
C LEU A 27 -6.70 4.16 0.66
N ALA A 28 -7.46 3.13 1.04
CA ALA A 28 -7.76 2.00 0.18
C ALA A 28 -8.55 2.43 -1.07
N ASP A 29 -9.57 3.29 -0.92
CA ASP A 29 -10.34 3.83 -2.05
C ASP A 29 -9.46 4.66 -3.00
N ARG A 30 -8.59 5.51 -2.45
CA ARG A 30 -7.64 6.32 -3.24
C ARG A 30 -6.67 5.43 -3.99
N LEU A 31 -6.11 4.43 -3.32
CA LEU A 31 -5.18 3.49 -3.94
C LEU A 31 -5.89 2.66 -5.02
N GLU A 32 -7.13 2.24 -4.81
CA GLU A 32 -7.93 1.55 -5.82
C GLU A 32 -8.14 2.41 -7.07
N GLN A 33 -8.52 3.68 -6.91
CA GLN A 33 -8.67 4.64 -8.01
C GLN A 33 -7.36 4.84 -8.76
N THR A 34 -6.25 5.00 -8.04
CA THR A 34 -4.91 5.15 -8.64
C THR A 34 -4.53 3.89 -9.41
N VAL A 35 -4.69 2.70 -8.84
CA VAL A 35 -4.37 1.43 -9.50
C VAL A 35 -5.22 1.23 -10.75
N GLN A 36 -6.50 1.61 -10.74
CA GLN A 36 -7.37 1.52 -11.91
C GLN A 36 -7.00 2.52 -13.01
N ALA A 37 -6.46 3.68 -12.66
CA ALA A 37 -6.05 4.72 -13.62
C ALA A 37 -4.76 4.39 -14.39
N TYR A 38 -3.93 3.49 -13.88
CA TYR A 38 -2.65 3.10 -14.49
C TYR A 38 -2.78 1.77 -15.23
N SER A 39 -2.09 1.58 -16.36
CA SER A 39 -1.84 0.24 -16.90
C SER A 39 -0.83 -0.53 -16.03
N GLU A 40 -0.67 -1.84 -16.23
CA GLU A 40 0.30 -2.64 -15.47
C GLU A 40 1.74 -2.11 -15.65
N GLN A 41 2.11 -1.79 -16.89
CA GLN A 41 3.42 -1.21 -17.21
C GLN A 41 3.60 0.20 -16.62
N GLN A 42 2.57 1.04 -16.65
CA GLN A 42 2.64 2.38 -16.06
C GLN A 42 2.76 2.32 -14.53
N PHE A 43 2.06 1.37 -13.90
CA PHE A 43 2.14 1.16 -12.47
C PHE A 43 3.52 0.66 -12.06
N GLU A 44 4.10 -0.26 -12.84
CA GLU A 44 5.48 -0.70 -12.63
C GLU A 44 6.45 0.48 -12.78
N MET A 45 6.39 1.25 -13.86
CA MET A 45 7.26 2.42 -14.06
C MET A 45 7.11 3.52 -13.00
N ALA A 46 5.92 3.70 -12.43
CA ALA A 46 5.67 4.69 -11.39
C ALA A 46 6.18 4.23 -10.01
N THR A 47 6.44 2.94 -9.83
CA THR A 47 6.81 2.32 -8.54
C THR A 47 8.20 1.71 -8.55
N ASP A 48 8.73 1.47 -9.74
CA ASP A 48 10.11 1.16 -10.01
C ASP A 48 10.81 2.50 -10.14
N HIS A 49 11.70 2.84 -9.22
CA HIS A 49 12.43 4.12 -9.16
C HIS A 49 13.31 4.41 -10.39
N ALA A 50 13.15 3.65 -11.48
CA ALA A 50 13.76 3.80 -12.78
C ALA A 50 13.24 5.01 -13.58
N VAL A 51 12.75 6.06 -12.90
CA VAL A 51 12.57 7.37 -13.54
C VAL A 51 13.94 8.05 -13.50
N ALA A 52 14.53 8.21 -14.69
CA ALA A 52 15.87 8.72 -14.94
C ALA A 52 16.11 10.20 -14.54
N GLU A 53 15.27 10.79 -13.68
CA GLU A 53 15.42 12.17 -13.23
C GLU A 53 16.23 12.25 -11.92
N PRO A 54 17.17 13.19 -11.81
CA PRO A 54 17.95 13.36 -10.59
C PRO A 54 17.03 13.69 -9.41
N ALA A 55 17.30 13.06 -8.26
CA ALA A 55 16.55 13.15 -7.00
C ALA A 55 16.24 14.59 -6.49
N SER A 56 16.88 15.60 -7.08
CA SER A 56 16.68 17.02 -6.79
C SER A 56 15.37 17.62 -7.32
N GLU A 57 14.70 16.98 -8.29
CA GLU A 57 13.49 17.52 -8.96
C GLU A 57 12.23 16.67 -8.79
N GLN A 58 12.33 15.48 -8.19
CA GLN A 58 11.16 14.69 -7.84
C GLN A 58 10.47 15.35 -6.63
N ALA A 59 9.59 16.31 -6.90
CA ALA A 59 8.56 16.67 -5.94
C ALA A 59 7.83 15.37 -5.57
N ALA A 60 7.95 14.94 -4.30
CA ALA A 60 7.23 13.78 -3.79
C ALA A 60 5.77 13.92 -4.22
N GLN A 61 5.34 13.11 -5.19
CA GLN A 61 4.00 13.23 -5.71
C GLN A 61 3.09 12.58 -4.67
N PRO A 62 2.25 13.35 -3.95
CA PRO A 62 1.42 12.82 -2.84
C PRO A 62 0.31 11.86 -3.33
N HIS A 63 0.28 11.56 -4.63
CA HIS A 63 -0.63 10.62 -5.27
C HIS A 63 0.12 9.47 -5.98
N ALA A 64 1.43 9.36 -5.78
CA ALA A 64 2.19 8.27 -6.36
C ALA A 64 1.76 6.93 -5.73
N PRO A 65 1.63 5.88 -6.54
CA PRO A 65 1.13 4.58 -6.08
C PRO A 65 1.99 3.96 -4.98
N ASP A 66 3.30 4.17 -4.98
CA ASP A 66 4.22 3.75 -3.93
C ASP A 66 3.96 4.46 -2.59
N THR A 67 3.75 5.79 -2.63
CA THR A 67 3.41 6.60 -1.46
C THR A 67 2.09 6.12 -0.84
N LEU A 68 1.05 5.93 -1.66
CA LEU A 68 -0.26 5.48 -1.19
C LEU A 68 -0.22 4.06 -0.60
N VAL A 69 0.57 3.15 -1.18
CA VAL A 69 0.77 1.80 -0.63
C VAL A 69 1.49 1.84 0.71
N ASN A 70 2.47 2.74 0.87
CA ASN A 70 3.21 2.92 2.13
C ASN A 70 2.34 3.55 3.24
N GLU A 71 1.57 4.59 2.90
CA GLU A 71 0.60 5.19 3.82
C GLU A 71 -0.44 4.16 4.29
N LEU A 72 -1.04 3.41 3.35
CA LEU A 72 -1.99 2.36 3.68
C LEU A 72 -1.35 1.28 4.56
N TYR A 73 -0.10 0.88 4.27
CA TYR A 73 0.63 -0.08 5.09
C TYR A 73 0.83 0.42 6.52
N THR A 74 1.29 1.65 6.68
CA THR A 74 1.58 2.25 7.98
C THR A 74 0.32 2.29 8.84
N GLU A 75 -0.77 2.85 8.30
CA GLU A 75 -2.06 2.97 9.00
C GLU A 75 -2.68 1.61 9.31
N LEU A 76 -2.65 0.68 8.36
CA LEU A 76 -3.19 -0.67 8.56
C LEU A 76 -2.38 -1.46 9.59
N ASN A 77 -1.05 -1.31 9.59
CA ASN A 77 -0.16 -1.96 10.55
C ASN A 77 -0.35 -1.38 11.96
N GLU A 78 -0.49 -0.06 12.10
CA GLU A 78 -0.81 0.58 13.39
C GLU A 78 -2.16 0.11 13.93
N TYR A 79 -3.20 0.09 13.08
CA TYR A 79 -4.50 -0.44 13.45
C TYR A 79 -4.42 -1.92 13.86
N ALA A 80 -3.76 -2.75 13.06
CA ALA A 80 -3.58 -4.18 13.35
C ALA A 80 -2.79 -4.43 14.65
N GLN A 81 -1.85 -3.55 15.01
CA GLN A 81 -1.15 -3.60 16.30
C GLN A 81 -2.04 -3.17 17.46
N SER A 82 -2.94 -2.21 17.26
CA SER A 82 -3.87 -1.73 18.28
C SER A 82 -4.90 -2.78 18.70
N ILE A 83 -5.30 -3.66 17.76
CA ILE A 83 -6.31 -4.71 18.01
C ILE A 83 -5.69 -6.09 18.28
N ARG A 84 -4.34 -6.20 18.31
CA ARG A 84 -3.55 -7.45 18.33
C ARG A 84 -3.88 -8.41 19.48
N GLN A 85 -4.59 -7.95 20.50
CA GLN A 85 -5.08 -8.77 21.61
C GLN A 85 -6.33 -9.60 21.27
N HIS A 86 -6.97 -9.34 20.12
CA HIS A 86 -8.13 -10.07 19.63
C HIS A 86 -7.68 -11.12 18.61
N ALA A 87 -7.85 -12.40 18.93
CA ALA A 87 -7.46 -13.53 18.09
C ALA A 87 -8.21 -13.60 16.75
N GLU A 88 -9.25 -12.78 16.56
CA GLU A 88 -10.16 -12.79 15.40
C GLU A 88 -9.57 -12.12 14.14
N HIS A 89 -8.28 -11.76 14.13
CA HIS A 89 -7.68 -10.94 13.08
C HIS A 89 -6.44 -11.55 12.39
N GLU A 90 -6.30 -12.88 12.38
CA GLU A 90 -5.20 -13.56 11.65
C GLU A 90 -5.17 -13.19 10.16
N GLU A 91 -6.35 -13.05 9.53
CA GLU A 91 -6.45 -12.64 8.12
C GLU A 91 -5.97 -11.21 7.90
N LEU A 92 -6.26 -10.28 8.83
CA LEU A 92 -5.75 -8.91 8.77
C LEU A 92 -4.22 -8.85 8.86
N GLN A 93 -3.62 -9.69 9.72
CA GLN A 93 -2.17 -9.80 9.83
C GLN A 93 -1.53 -10.37 8.55
N SER A 94 -2.23 -11.28 7.87
CA SER A 94 -1.83 -11.79 6.55
C SER A 94 -1.85 -10.67 5.49
N ILE A 95 -2.91 -9.86 5.46
CA ILE A 95 -3.04 -8.71 4.56
C ILE A 95 -1.90 -7.70 4.82
N VAL A 96 -1.64 -7.35 6.08
CA VAL A 96 -0.53 -6.47 6.48
C VAL A 96 0.82 -7.03 6.02
N SER A 97 1.04 -8.34 6.17
CA SER A 97 2.29 -9.00 5.76
C SER A 97 2.49 -8.99 4.25
N ARG A 98 1.43 -9.18 3.47
CA ARG A 98 1.46 -9.10 2.00
C ARG A 98 1.72 -7.67 1.52
N LEU A 99 1.06 -6.70 2.16
CA LEU A 99 1.25 -5.28 1.87
C LEU A 99 2.66 -4.82 2.22
N ARG A 100 3.22 -5.25 3.36
CA ARG A 100 4.64 -5.08 3.70
C ARG A 100 5.56 -5.61 2.62
N GLY A 101 5.26 -6.77 2.02
CA GLY A 101 6.05 -7.33 0.92
C GLY A 101 6.10 -6.45 -0.33
N GLN A 102 5.12 -5.54 -0.51
CA GLN A 102 5.12 -4.56 -1.60
C GLN A 102 5.91 -3.29 -1.25
N VAL A 103 5.96 -2.93 0.05
CA VAL A 103 6.68 -1.75 0.55
C VAL A 103 8.17 -2.06 0.84
N SER A 104 8.51 -3.24 1.35
CA SER A 104 9.87 -3.58 1.84
C SER A 104 10.95 -3.65 0.76
N THR A 105 10.65 -3.41 -0.51
CA THR A 105 11.68 -3.02 -1.49
C THR A 105 12.31 -1.65 -1.18
N TYR A 106 11.67 -0.81 -0.36
CA TYR A 106 12.17 0.49 0.10
C TYR A 106 13.13 0.40 1.31
N ASP A 107 13.00 -0.63 2.15
CA ASP A 107 13.70 -0.73 3.45
C ASP A 107 15.09 -1.39 3.38
N ARG A 108 15.59 -1.71 2.18
CA ARG A 108 16.94 -2.30 2.02
C ARG A 108 18.07 -1.27 1.94
N ASP A 109 17.77 0.02 1.90
CA ASP A 109 18.77 1.09 1.67
C ASP A 109 19.16 1.93 2.89
N PHE A 110 18.81 1.53 4.12
CA PHE A 110 19.32 2.19 5.33
C PHE A 110 20.05 1.18 6.26
N PRO A 111 21.40 1.19 6.29
CA PRO A 111 22.22 0.42 7.23
C PRO A 111 22.16 0.92 8.68
#